data_AF-A0A954QZS6-F1
#
_entry.id   AF-A0A954QZS6-F1
#
_cell.length_a   1.000
_cell.length_b   1.000
_cell.length_c   1.000
_cell.angle_alpha   90.00
_cell.angle_beta   90.00
_cell.angle_gamma   90.00
#
_symmetry.space_group_name_H-M   'P 1'
#
loop_
_entity.id
_entity.type
_entity.pdbx_description
1 polymer ?
#
loop_
_entity_poly.entity_id
_entity_poly.type
_entity_poly.pdbx_seq_one_letter_code
_entity_poly.pdbx_strand_id
1 'polypeptide(L)'
;MTQNKLPLVTFDPSGCFVSGTKLERAAFDQLAPRLEAARRETLDVDMRLLDDPASIPAEKQPLDARFIDMPERILSEYRRSRDSSELGRILATANRLRDQVDRVVVLGIGGSYMGARALMDACCDPYFNELSRGDRGSRPRMYFEGNNVDNDATQGLLKLLGHGPATAVDDSWAIVVISKSGGTME
;
A
#
# COMPACT_ATOMS: atom_id res chain seq x y z
N MET A 1 -3.11 -31.79 -8.33
CA MET A 1 -3.60 -30.40 -8.35
C MET A 1 -2.56 -29.55 -9.05
N THR A 2 -2.78 -29.23 -10.31
CA THR A 2 -1.89 -28.37 -11.11
C THR A 2 -1.96 -26.96 -10.52
N GLN A 3 -0.85 -26.47 -9.95
CA GLN A 3 -0.75 -25.07 -9.54
C GLN A 3 -0.92 -24.22 -10.80
N ASN A 4 -2.06 -23.54 -10.90
CA ASN A 4 -2.28 -22.54 -11.92
C ASN A 4 -1.38 -21.34 -11.58
N LYS A 5 -0.13 -21.34 -12.06
CA LYS A 5 0.76 -20.19 -11.89
C LYS A 5 0.16 -19.03 -12.67
N LEU A 6 -0.20 -17.96 -11.96
CA LEU A 6 -0.51 -16.69 -12.57
C LEU A 6 0.67 -16.28 -13.47
N PRO A 7 0.42 -15.72 -14.67
CA PRO A 7 1.49 -15.22 -15.51
C PRO A 7 2.26 -14.13 -14.75
N LEU A 8 3.59 -14.17 -14.86
CA LEU A 8 4.43 -13.11 -14.30
C LEU A 8 4.19 -11.81 -15.07
N VAL A 9 4.37 -10.68 -14.39
CA VAL A 9 4.37 -9.37 -15.04
C VAL A 9 5.48 -9.34 -16.09
N THR A 10 5.13 -8.98 -17.33
CA THR A 10 6.07 -8.84 -18.44
C THR A 10 6.37 -7.37 -18.70
N PHE A 11 7.63 -7.06 -19.01
CA PHE A 11 8.07 -5.73 -19.41
C PHE A 11 8.55 -5.76 -20.87
N ASP A 12 7.98 -4.90 -21.72
CA ASP A 12 8.41 -4.72 -23.10
C ASP A 12 8.87 -3.27 -23.35
N PRO A 13 10.21 -3.02 -23.42
CA PRO A 13 10.75 -1.69 -23.68
C PRO A 13 10.85 -1.36 -25.17
N SER A 14 10.37 -2.21 -26.08
CA SER A 14 10.59 -2.05 -27.53
C SER A 14 10.13 -0.69 -28.07
N GLY A 15 9.02 -0.17 -27.54
CA GLY A 15 8.48 1.14 -27.91
C GLY A 15 9.28 2.36 -27.42
N CYS A 16 10.27 2.17 -26.55
CA CYS A 16 11.12 3.26 -26.05
C CYS A 16 12.33 3.54 -26.93
N PHE A 17 12.67 2.66 -27.88
CA PHE A 17 13.89 2.79 -28.68
C PHE A 17 13.66 3.56 -29.96
N VAL A 18 14.50 4.58 -30.21
CA VAL A 18 14.39 5.44 -31.40
C VAL A 18 15.73 5.53 -32.12
N SER A 19 15.78 4.98 -33.35
CA SER A 19 16.97 4.99 -34.21
C SER A 19 17.42 6.42 -34.54
N GLY A 20 18.74 6.64 -34.55
CA GLY A 20 19.35 7.95 -34.81
C GLY A 20 19.29 8.91 -33.62
N THR A 21 18.89 8.43 -32.43
CA THR A 21 18.84 9.24 -31.20
C THR A 21 19.72 8.63 -30.10
N LYS A 22 19.78 9.29 -28.94
CA LYS A 22 20.44 8.72 -27.75
C LYS A 22 19.66 7.57 -27.10
N LEU A 23 18.45 7.27 -27.57
CA LEU A 23 17.58 6.22 -27.05
C LEU A 23 17.67 4.93 -27.89
N GLU A 24 18.84 4.60 -28.41
CA GLU A 24 19.05 3.34 -29.12
C GLU A 24 19.24 2.17 -28.16
N ARG A 25 18.89 0.96 -28.60
CA ARG A 25 19.09 -0.27 -27.81
C ARG A 25 20.54 -0.43 -27.36
N ALA A 26 21.50 -0.13 -28.22
CA ALA A 26 22.92 -0.19 -27.87
C ALA A 26 23.30 0.76 -26.73
N ALA A 27 22.68 1.95 -26.64
CA ALA A 27 22.90 2.88 -25.54
C ALA A 27 22.28 2.38 -24.23
N PHE A 28 21.13 1.71 -24.30
CA PHE A 28 20.52 1.03 -23.15
C PHE A 28 21.39 -0.13 -22.64
N ASP A 29 21.93 -0.95 -23.54
CA ASP A 29 22.79 -2.08 -23.19
C ASP A 29 24.08 -1.61 -22.47
N GLN A 30 24.58 -0.42 -22.80
CA GLN A 30 25.72 0.20 -22.11
C GLN A 30 25.43 0.58 -20.64
N LEU A 31 24.15 0.70 -20.24
CA LEU A 31 23.77 0.94 -18.84
C LEU A 31 23.88 -0.32 -17.98
N ALA A 32 23.94 -1.52 -18.58
CA ALA A 32 23.86 -2.79 -17.85
C ALA A 32 24.87 -2.91 -16.69
N PRO A 33 26.16 -2.53 -16.84
CA PRO A 33 27.10 -2.61 -15.72
C PRO A 33 26.72 -1.70 -14.54
N ARG A 34 26.16 -0.52 -14.81
CA ARG A 34 25.73 0.45 -13.79
C ARG A 34 24.44 -0.01 -13.11
N LEU A 35 23.50 -0.55 -13.87
CA LEU A 35 22.25 -1.12 -13.34
C LEU A 35 22.53 -2.35 -12.47
N GLU A 36 23.45 -3.22 -12.89
CA GLU A 36 23.85 -4.39 -12.10
C GLU A 36 24.61 -3.99 -10.83
N ALA A 37 25.44 -2.93 -10.89
CA ALA A 37 26.05 -2.37 -9.70
C ALA A 37 25.00 -1.84 -8.70
N ALA A 38 24.01 -1.07 -9.18
CA ALA A 38 22.90 -0.59 -8.36
C ALA A 38 22.08 -1.76 -7.79
N ARG A 39 21.79 -2.79 -8.59
CA ARG A 39 21.09 -4.00 -8.14
C ARG A 39 21.82 -4.70 -7.00
N ARG A 40 23.13 -4.91 -7.11
CA ARG A 40 23.95 -5.51 -6.04
C ARG A 40 24.00 -4.64 -4.80
N GLU A 41 24.11 -3.32 -4.96
CA GLU A 41 24.09 -2.41 -3.83
C GLU A 41 22.77 -2.53 -3.06
N THR A 42 21.64 -2.39 -3.74
CA THR A 42 20.30 -2.41 -3.14
C THR A 42 19.91 -3.77 -2.57
N LEU A 43 20.20 -4.87 -3.27
CA LEU A 43 19.72 -6.20 -2.88
C LEU A 43 20.71 -6.97 -1.98
N ASP A 44 22.01 -6.69 -2.07
CA ASP A 44 23.02 -7.45 -1.34
C ASP A 44 23.71 -6.62 -0.25
N VAL A 45 24.15 -5.39 -0.56
CA VAL A 45 24.93 -4.56 0.36
C VAL A 45 24.02 -3.92 1.40
N ASP A 46 22.98 -3.20 0.95
CA ASP A 46 22.06 -2.49 1.83
C ASP A 46 21.29 -3.44 2.73
N MET A 47 20.87 -4.60 2.21
CA MET A 47 20.21 -5.63 3.01
C MET A 47 21.11 -6.18 4.13
N ARG A 48 22.41 -6.36 3.89
CA ARG A 48 23.37 -6.77 4.94
C ARG A 48 23.62 -5.67 5.96
N LEU A 49 23.72 -4.42 5.53
CA LEU A 49 23.89 -3.27 6.43
C LEU A 49 22.71 -3.12 7.39
N LEU A 50 21.50 -3.44 6.94
CA LEU A 50 20.33 -3.39 7.81
C LEU A 50 20.37 -4.43 8.94
N ASP A 51 21.09 -5.56 8.76
CA ASP A 51 21.24 -6.60 9.78
C ASP A 51 22.33 -6.26 10.82
N ASP A 52 23.19 -5.29 10.52
CA ASP A 52 24.13 -4.67 11.46
C ASP A 52 24.02 -3.13 11.42
N PRO A 53 23.04 -2.53 12.11
CA PRO A 53 22.79 -1.09 12.05
C PRO A 53 23.98 -0.23 12.47
N ALA A 54 24.90 -0.75 13.29
CA ALA A 54 26.10 -0.03 13.71
C ALA A 54 27.10 0.17 12.56
N SER A 55 27.00 -0.64 11.51
CA SER A 55 27.83 -0.58 10.32
C SER A 55 27.30 0.35 9.23
N ILE A 56 26.10 0.93 9.39
CA ILE A 56 25.47 1.79 8.37
C ILE A 56 26.29 3.09 8.23
N PRO A 57 26.85 3.37 7.04
CA PRO A 57 27.59 4.60 6.78
C PRO A 57 26.73 5.84 7.00
N ALA A 58 27.33 6.95 7.45
CA ALA A 58 26.59 8.18 7.78
C ALA A 58 25.79 8.73 6.58
N GLU A 59 26.34 8.62 5.37
CA GLU A 59 25.70 9.02 4.12
C GLU A 59 24.46 8.18 3.76
N LYS A 60 24.30 7.00 4.38
CA LYS A 60 23.16 6.11 4.19
C LYS A 60 22.17 6.17 5.35
N GLN A 61 22.31 7.09 6.31
CA GLN A 61 21.37 7.19 7.43
C GLN A 61 20.25 8.22 7.15
N PRO A 62 18.95 7.84 7.26
CA PRO A 62 18.45 6.50 7.56
C PRO A 62 18.50 5.58 6.33
N LEU A 63 18.85 4.30 6.55
CA LEU A 63 18.83 3.30 5.48
C LEU A 63 17.42 2.71 5.40
N ASP A 64 16.70 3.02 4.33
CA ASP A 64 15.30 2.61 4.14
C ASP A 64 15.16 1.55 3.03
N ALA A 65 15.77 0.38 3.24
CA ALA A 65 15.77 -0.74 2.29
C ALA A 65 14.89 -1.93 2.74
N ARG A 66 14.31 -1.89 3.96
CA ARG A 66 13.51 -2.98 4.55
C ARG A 66 12.19 -3.27 3.81
N PHE A 67 11.80 -2.45 2.83
CA PHE A 67 10.63 -2.74 2.01
C PHE A 67 10.88 -3.86 0.99
N ILE A 68 12.15 -4.14 0.64
CA ILE A 68 12.53 -5.11 -0.40
C ILE A 68 12.22 -6.54 0.03
N ASP A 69 12.59 -6.92 1.25
CA ASP A 69 12.36 -8.26 1.82
C ASP A 69 11.02 -8.39 2.56
N MET A 70 10.33 -7.25 2.77
CA MET A 70 9.06 -7.18 3.50
C MET A 70 8.02 -8.21 3.03
N PRO A 71 7.75 -8.43 1.72
CA PRO A 71 6.72 -9.38 1.30
C PRO A 71 7.00 -10.83 1.75
N GLU A 72 8.24 -11.29 1.56
CA GLU A 72 8.64 -12.65 1.97
C GLU A 72 8.66 -12.78 3.49
N ARG A 73 9.18 -11.76 4.19
CA ARG A 73 9.22 -11.71 5.65
C ARG A 73 7.81 -11.81 6.25
N ILE A 74 6.90 -10.94 5.83
CA ILE A 74 5.51 -10.92 6.33
C ILE A 74 4.80 -12.25 6.03
N LEU A 75 5.00 -12.83 4.85
CA LEU A 75 4.40 -14.11 4.49
C LEU A 75 4.97 -15.27 5.33
N SER A 76 6.28 -15.30 5.52
CA SER A 76 6.98 -16.31 6.33
C SER A 76 6.53 -16.25 7.80
N GLU A 77 6.48 -15.04 8.37
CA GLU A 77 5.96 -14.80 9.72
C GLU A 77 4.51 -15.25 9.86
N TYR A 78 3.65 -14.95 8.88
CA TYR A 78 2.27 -15.41 8.88
C TYR A 78 2.15 -16.92 8.82
N ARG A 79 2.94 -17.60 7.99
CA ARG A 79 2.97 -19.07 7.92
C ARG A 79 3.37 -19.70 9.25
N ARG A 80 4.31 -19.10 9.97
CA ARG A 80 4.82 -19.60 11.25
C ARG A 80 3.88 -19.32 12.43
N SER A 81 3.33 -18.11 12.50
CA SER A 81 2.73 -17.57 13.72
C SER A 81 1.27 -17.14 13.57
N ARG A 82 0.69 -17.26 12.36
CA ARG A 82 -0.72 -17.00 12.03
C ARG A 82 -1.25 -15.73 12.71
N ASP A 83 -2.18 -15.84 13.65
CA ASP A 83 -2.89 -14.73 14.28
C ASP A 83 -1.96 -13.77 15.05
N SER A 84 -0.84 -14.28 15.56
CA SER A 84 0.16 -13.49 16.28
C SER A 84 1.18 -12.79 15.38
N SER A 85 1.18 -13.06 14.08
CA SER A 85 2.01 -12.33 13.11
C SER A 85 1.42 -10.96 12.77
N GLU A 86 2.23 -10.08 12.17
CA GLU A 86 1.77 -8.77 11.68
C GLU A 86 0.57 -8.89 10.73
N LEU A 87 0.68 -9.72 9.69
CA LEU A 87 -0.41 -9.96 8.74
C LEU A 87 -1.64 -10.58 9.41
N GLY A 88 -1.45 -11.49 10.37
CA GLY A 88 -2.55 -12.08 11.13
C GLY A 88 -3.37 -11.03 11.88
N ARG A 89 -2.69 -10.09 12.58
CA ARG A 89 -3.34 -8.98 13.27
C ARG A 89 -4.03 -8.00 12.33
N ILE A 90 -3.45 -7.73 11.16
CA ILE A 90 -4.06 -6.91 10.11
C ILE A 90 -5.36 -7.56 9.63
N LEU A 91 -5.33 -8.85 9.30
CA LEU A 91 -6.51 -9.60 8.85
C LEU A 91 -7.59 -9.68 9.94
N ALA A 92 -7.21 -9.91 11.20
CA ALA A 92 -8.14 -9.92 12.32
C ALA A 92 -8.82 -8.54 12.50
N THR A 93 -8.05 -7.46 12.39
CA THR A 93 -8.58 -6.09 12.47
C THR A 93 -9.51 -5.79 11.30
N ALA A 94 -9.14 -6.16 10.07
CA ALA A 94 -9.97 -5.99 8.89
C ALA A 94 -11.29 -6.78 8.99
N ASN A 95 -11.26 -8.01 9.49
CA ASN A 95 -12.47 -8.80 9.75
C ASN A 95 -13.35 -8.14 10.83
N ARG A 96 -12.75 -7.65 11.92
CA ARG A 96 -13.49 -6.92 12.96
C ARG A 96 -14.17 -5.67 12.41
N LEU A 97 -13.48 -4.88 11.58
CA LEU A 97 -14.08 -3.71 10.93
C LEU A 97 -15.20 -4.13 9.97
N ARG A 98 -14.98 -5.18 9.17
CA ARG A 98 -16.02 -5.75 8.31
C ARG A 98 -17.28 -6.07 9.12
N ASP A 99 -17.16 -6.68 10.28
CA ASP A 99 -18.31 -7.17 11.03
C ASP A 99 -19.01 -6.05 11.85
N GLN A 100 -18.32 -4.94 12.13
CA GLN A 100 -18.82 -3.88 13.03
C GLN A 100 -19.29 -2.61 12.32
N VAL A 101 -18.77 -2.32 11.12
CA VAL A 101 -19.05 -1.05 10.42
C VAL A 101 -19.39 -1.26 8.96
N ASP A 102 -20.10 -0.29 8.37
CA ASP A 102 -20.35 -0.24 6.93
C ASP A 102 -19.62 0.90 6.22
N ARG A 103 -18.88 1.73 6.96
CA ARG A 103 -17.99 2.75 6.41
C ARG A 103 -16.66 2.77 7.16
N VAL A 104 -15.56 2.87 6.44
CA VAL A 104 -14.22 3.11 6.97
C VAL A 104 -13.68 4.38 6.33
N VAL A 105 -13.19 5.30 7.16
CA VAL A 105 -12.50 6.51 6.71
C VAL A 105 -11.02 6.32 6.98
N VAL A 106 -10.21 6.34 5.93
CA VAL A 106 -8.75 6.38 6.04
C VAL A 106 -8.32 7.84 6.11
N LEU A 107 -7.71 8.23 7.22
CA LEU A 107 -7.14 9.57 7.42
C LEU A 107 -5.63 9.54 7.20
N GLY A 108 -5.17 10.22 6.16
CA GLY A 108 -3.74 10.35 5.87
C GLY A 108 -3.48 11.00 4.52
N ILE A 109 -2.22 11.37 4.29
CA ILE A 109 -1.76 12.00 3.04
C ILE A 109 -0.50 11.33 2.49
N GLY A 110 -0.20 11.57 1.21
CA GLY A 110 1.00 11.06 0.56
C GLY A 110 1.00 9.53 0.55
N GLY A 111 2.09 8.93 1.04
CA GLY A 111 2.22 7.47 1.12
C GLY A 111 1.14 6.79 1.97
N SER A 112 0.63 7.49 3.00
CA SER A 112 -0.44 6.99 3.88
C SER A 112 -1.83 6.94 3.23
N TYR A 113 -1.98 7.54 2.04
CA TYR A 113 -3.25 7.63 1.30
C TYR A 113 -3.16 6.93 -0.05
N MET A 114 -2.15 7.28 -0.86
CA MET A 114 -2.10 6.89 -2.27
C MET A 114 -2.03 5.37 -2.47
N GLY A 115 -1.34 4.64 -1.58
CA GLY A 115 -1.26 3.19 -1.67
C GLY A 115 -2.60 2.50 -1.44
N ALA A 116 -3.32 2.88 -0.39
CA ALA A 116 -4.64 2.35 -0.09
C ALA A 116 -5.67 2.74 -1.17
N ARG A 117 -5.61 3.99 -1.65
CA ARG A 117 -6.46 4.47 -2.74
C ARG A 117 -6.22 3.72 -4.04
N ALA A 118 -4.96 3.54 -4.45
CA ALA A 118 -4.61 2.80 -5.66
C ALA A 118 -5.06 1.34 -5.60
N LEU A 119 -4.94 0.68 -4.43
CA LEU A 119 -5.45 -0.68 -4.25
C LEU A 119 -6.97 -0.75 -4.35
N MET A 120 -7.71 0.19 -3.76
CA MET A 120 -9.16 0.25 -3.91
C MET A 120 -9.55 0.44 -5.38
N ASP A 121 -8.98 1.43 -6.05
CA ASP A 121 -9.33 1.76 -7.44
C ASP A 121 -8.96 0.62 -8.41
N ALA A 122 -7.87 -0.11 -8.16
CA ALA A 122 -7.41 -1.19 -9.04
C ALA A 122 -8.06 -2.56 -8.77
N CYS A 123 -8.48 -2.83 -7.53
CA CYS A 123 -8.94 -4.16 -7.11
C CYS A 123 -10.43 -4.24 -6.76
N CYS A 124 -11.13 -3.11 -6.64
CA CYS A 124 -12.56 -3.07 -6.36
C CYS A 124 -13.37 -2.69 -7.60
N ASP A 125 -14.68 -2.86 -7.50
CA ASP A 125 -15.61 -2.34 -8.51
C ASP A 125 -15.47 -0.80 -8.62
N PRO A 126 -15.50 -0.20 -9.82
CA PRO A 126 -15.40 1.25 -9.99
C PRO A 126 -16.45 2.06 -9.19
N TYR A 127 -17.60 1.46 -8.89
CA TYR A 127 -18.66 2.03 -8.08
C TYR A 127 -18.83 1.30 -6.76
N PHE A 128 -17.77 0.72 -6.21
CA PHE A 128 -17.80 -0.11 -5.01
C PHE A 128 -18.60 0.51 -3.85
N ASN A 129 -18.46 1.81 -3.60
CA ASN A 129 -19.18 2.48 -2.51
C ASN A 129 -20.70 2.64 -2.77
N GLU A 130 -21.15 2.59 -4.02
CA GLU A 130 -22.57 2.65 -4.39
C GLU A 130 -23.25 1.28 -4.32
N LEU A 131 -22.46 0.21 -4.28
CA LEU A 131 -22.98 -1.15 -4.16
C LEU A 131 -23.60 -1.40 -2.78
N SER A 132 -24.61 -2.29 -2.78
CA SER A 132 -25.17 -2.80 -1.54
C SER A 132 -24.10 -3.51 -0.71
N ARG A 133 -24.30 -3.60 0.61
CA ARG A 133 -23.38 -4.33 1.48
C ARG A 133 -23.21 -5.80 1.07
N GLY A 134 -24.28 -6.42 0.56
CA GLY A 134 -24.24 -7.78 0.02
C GLY A 134 -23.32 -7.88 -1.20
N ASP A 135 -23.47 -6.96 -2.16
CA ASP A 135 -22.71 -6.95 -3.41
C ASP A 135 -21.22 -6.62 -3.17
N ARG A 136 -20.89 -5.88 -2.10
CA ARG A 136 -19.50 -5.68 -1.63
C ARG A 136 -18.88 -6.91 -0.95
N GLY A 137 -19.63 -8.01 -0.81
CA GLY A 137 -19.23 -9.17 -0.02
C GLY A 137 -19.06 -8.83 1.47
N SER A 138 -20.01 -8.04 1.99
CA SER A 138 -20.06 -7.54 3.38
C SER A 138 -18.90 -6.63 3.81
N ARG A 139 -18.02 -6.23 2.89
CA ARG A 139 -16.92 -5.29 3.15
C ARG A 139 -17.45 -3.86 3.26
N PRO A 140 -16.96 -3.02 4.19
CA PRO A 140 -17.44 -1.64 4.37
C PRO A 140 -17.09 -0.77 3.16
N ARG A 141 -17.83 0.32 2.97
CA ARG A 141 -17.44 1.43 2.08
C ARG A 141 -16.14 2.03 2.58
N MET A 142 -15.32 2.55 1.67
CA MET A 142 -14.05 3.17 2.02
C MET A 142 -14.02 4.62 1.54
N TYR A 143 -13.71 5.53 2.46
CA TYR A 143 -13.54 6.96 2.22
C TYR A 143 -12.15 7.37 2.63
N PHE A 144 -11.64 8.44 2.03
CA PHE A 144 -10.32 8.98 2.29
C PHE A 144 -10.44 10.46 2.59
N GLU A 145 -9.80 10.90 3.66
CA GLU A 145 -9.75 12.31 4.04
C GLU A 145 -8.45 12.61 4.79
N GLY A 146 -8.19 13.86 5.17
CA GLY A 146 -6.90 14.25 5.76
C GLY A 146 -5.76 14.21 4.73
N ASN A 147 -6.11 14.17 3.44
CA ASN A 147 -5.20 14.31 2.31
C ASN A 147 -5.27 15.72 1.68
N ASN A 148 -6.00 16.63 2.32
CA ASN A 148 -6.23 18.01 1.94
C ASN A 148 -6.73 18.77 3.20
N VAL A 149 -6.86 20.11 3.10
CA VAL A 149 -7.39 20.97 4.17
C VAL A 149 -8.70 21.65 3.75
N ASP A 150 -9.46 21.00 2.86
CA ASP A 150 -10.72 21.51 2.34
C ASP A 150 -11.84 21.27 3.36
N ASN A 151 -12.33 22.37 3.93
CA ASN A 151 -13.47 22.33 4.84
C ASN A 151 -14.71 21.76 4.16
N ASP A 152 -14.96 22.05 2.89
CA ASP A 152 -16.18 21.60 2.21
C ASP A 152 -16.19 20.09 2.03
N ALA A 153 -15.03 19.50 1.70
CA ALA A 153 -14.85 18.04 1.65
C ALA A 153 -15.10 17.41 3.03
N THR A 154 -14.51 17.98 4.08
CA THR A 154 -14.68 17.51 5.46
C THR A 154 -16.15 17.61 5.90
N GLN A 155 -16.83 18.73 5.64
CA GLN A 155 -18.25 18.89 5.95
C GLN A 155 -19.11 17.90 5.15
N GLY A 156 -18.77 17.66 3.88
CA GLY A 156 -19.42 16.65 3.05
C GLY A 156 -19.30 15.24 3.64
N LEU A 157 -18.10 14.87 4.09
CA LEU A 157 -17.85 13.60 4.77
C LEU A 157 -18.65 13.51 6.08
N LEU A 158 -18.62 14.53 6.93
CA LEU A 158 -19.37 14.54 8.19
C LEU A 158 -20.88 14.39 7.95
N LYS A 159 -21.43 15.08 6.95
CA LYS A 159 -22.83 14.93 6.54
C LYS A 159 -23.14 13.50 6.08
N LEU A 160 -22.21 12.86 5.35
CA LEU A 160 -22.36 11.49 4.87
C LEU A 160 -22.31 10.45 6.01
N LEU A 161 -21.43 10.65 6.99
CA LEU A 161 -21.30 9.79 8.16
C LEU A 161 -22.47 9.97 9.14
N GLY A 162 -23.12 11.13 9.10
CA GLY A 162 -24.22 11.48 9.99
C GLY A 162 -23.77 11.80 11.41
N HIS A 163 -24.74 12.09 12.27
CA HIS A 163 -24.53 12.46 13.66
C HIS A 163 -25.48 11.65 14.54
N GLY A 164 -24.94 10.99 15.55
CA GLY A 164 -25.69 10.19 16.50
C GLY A 164 -25.13 8.77 16.66
N PRO A 165 -25.59 8.02 17.69
CA PRO A 165 -25.21 6.63 17.86
C PRO A 165 -25.75 5.79 16.69
N ALA A 166 -24.91 4.94 16.13
CA ALA A 166 -25.34 4.00 15.10
C ALA A 166 -26.35 3.00 15.69
N THR A 167 -27.45 2.77 14.96
CA THR A 167 -28.50 1.81 15.37
C THR A 167 -28.41 0.50 14.60
N ALA A 168 -27.74 0.50 13.46
CA ALA A 168 -27.40 -0.66 12.66
C ALA A 168 -25.94 -0.57 12.17
N VAL A 169 -25.37 -1.70 11.77
CA VAL A 169 -24.02 -1.75 11.16
C VAL A 169 -23.93 -0.83 9.94
N ASP A 170 -25.02 -0.71 9.19
CA ASP A 170 -25.14 0.15 8.00
C ASP A 170 -24.99 1.64 8.31
N ASP A 171 -25.17 2.05 9.58
CA ASP A 171 -24.94 3.42 10.06
C ASP A 171 -23.56 3.58 10.71
N SER A 172 -22.96 2.47 11.15
CA SER A 172 -21.69 2.47 11.88
C SER A 172 -20.51 2.76 10.96
N TRP A 173 -19.55 3.53 11.48
CA TRP A 173 -18.31 3.86 10.79
C TRP A 173 -17.09 3.79 11.71
N ALA A 174 -15.92 3.61 11.12
CA ALA A 174 -14.63 3.62 11.81
C ALA A 174 -13.63 4.52 11.10
N ILE A 175 -12.62 4.97 11.84
CA ILE A 175 -11.49 5.73 11.31
C ILE A 175 -10.22 4.89 11.41
N VAL A 176 -9.39 4.96 10.37
CA VAL A 176 -8.02 4.44 10.34
C VAL A 176 -7.09 5.62 10.08
N VAL A 177 -6.38 6.09 11.12
CA VAL A 177 -5.43 7.20 11.02
C VAL A 177 -4.04 6.66 10.72
N ILE A 178 -3.38 7.22 9.70
CA ILE A 178 -2.04 6.79 9.26
C ILE A 178 -1.13 8.01 9.07
N SER A 179 -0.21 8.24 10.01
CA SER A 179 0.87 9.22 9.90
C SER A 179 2.16 8.64 10.45
N LYS A 180 3.24 8.63 9.64
CA LYS A 180 4.57 8.15 10.08
C LYS A 180 5.15 9.02 11.20
N SER A 181 4.99 10.35 11.10
CA SER A 181 5.52 11.29 12.08
C SER A 181 4.58 11.53 13.26
N GLY A 182 3.28 11.25 13.09
CA GLY A 182 2.23 11.61 14.06
C GLY A 182 1.95 13.12 14.17
N GLY A 183 2.67 13.95 13.41
CA GLY A 183 2.56 15.42 13.41
C GLY A 183 2.34 15.99 12.02
N THR A 184 1.83 15.17 11.09
CA THR A 184 1.29 15.63 9.80
C THR A 184 0.16 16.64 10.08
N MET A 185 0.13 17.77 9.37
CA MET A 185 -0.71 18.93 9.74
C MET A 185 -2.12 18.86 9.18
N GLU A 186 -2.26 18.23 8.01
CA GLU A 186 -3.51 18.00 7.29
C GLU A 186 -4.54 17.23 8.14
#